data_AF-A0A229TK19-F1
#
_entry.id   AF-A0A229TK19-F1
#
_cell.length_a   1.000
_cell.length_b   1.000
_cell.length_c   1.000
_cell.angle_alpha   90.00
_cell.angle_beta   90.00
_cell.angle_gamma   90.00
#
_symmetry.space_group_name_H-M   'P 1'
#
loop_
_entity.id
_entity.type
_entity.pdbx_description
1 polymer ?
#
loop_
_entity_poly.entity_id
_entity_poly.type
_entity_poly.pdbx_seq_one_letter_code
_entity_poly.pdbx_strand_id
1 'polypeptide(L)'
;MVTQRGRRDGADSAGRPPRRSRRQDTPDADNAPTAEMPAVPAGTNGDAPEAVRAKSIPEAAVARLAVYLRVLSGMSEQGATTVSSEELSQAAGVNSAKLRKDLSYLGSYGTRGVGYEVGVLVSQIERILGLTRQHKVAVVGIGNLGHALANYGGFPGRGFPVEALFDLDPDLIGVPVGGLPVSHMDDIPRICAERGISIGVIATPPTAAQSVCDRLVAGGVQCILNFAPVVLQVPAHIEVRKVDLAVELQILSFHVARRADSEAPAAGNQGNSGLSTGGSPAQNGKGRRNGTGPDGGREMVVRS
;
A
#
# COMPACT_ATOMS: atom_id res chain seq x y z
N MET A 1 -32.87 55.31 63.27
CA MET A 1 -32.15 56.61 63.17
C MET A 1 -31.05 56.41 62.13
N VAL A 2 -31.23 56.72 60.84
CA VAL A 2 -31.26 58.06 60.19
C VAL A 2 -30.05 58.88 60.66
N THR A 3 -29.01 59.11 59.84
CA THR A 3 -28.88 60.21 58.85
C THR A 3 -27.65 59.95 57.94
N GLN A 4 -27.75 59.96 56.61
CA GLN A 4 -27.67 61.09 55.65
C GLN A 4 -26.27 61.71 55.34
N ARG A 5 -25.90 61.56 54.05
CA ARG A 5 -25.30 62.51 53.09
C ARG A 5 -23.87 63.06 53.28
N GLY A 6 -23.09 62.94 52.21
CA GLY A 6 -21.98 63.84 51.88
C GLY A 6 -21.34 63.51 50.52
N ARG A 7 -21.43 64.42 49.56
CA ARG A 7 -20.92 64.35 48.17
C ARG A 7 -19.79 65.40 48.03
N ARG A 8 -18.71 65.08 47.30
CA ARG A 8 -17.76 65.95 46.53
C ARG A 8 -16.51 65.13 46.22
N ASP A 9 -16.20 64.83 44.96
CA ASP A 9 -15.50 65.63 43.94
C ASP A 9 -13.97 65.65 44.10
N GLY A 10 -13.33 64.83 43.25
CA GLY A 10 -12.14 65.11 42.42
C GLY A 10 -10.86 65.69 43.02
N ALA A 11 -9.76 64.96 42.85
CA ALA A 11 -8.53 65.46 42.22
C ALA A 11 -7.52 64.32 41.95
N ASP A 12 -6.76 64.49 40.86
CA ASP A 12 -5.43 63.94 40.57
C ASP A 12 -5.28 62.43 40.29
N SER A 13 -4.39 61.98 39.41
CA SER A 13 -3.61 62.55 38.32
C SER A 13 -2.86 61.36 37.70
N ALA A 14 -2.43 61.49 36.44
CA ALA A 14 -1.30 60.78 35.83
C ALA A 14 -1.26 59.23 35.85
N GLY A 15 -1.32 58.63 34.64
CA GLY A 15 -0.85 57.25 34.47
C GLY A 15 -1.23 56.64 33.14
N ARG A 16 -0.47 56.97 32.09
CA ARG A 16 -0.51 56.25 30.81
C ARG A 16 0.25 54.92 30.95
N PRO A 17 -0.34 53.76 30.61
CA PRO A 17 0.42 52.54 30.36
C PRO A 17 0.37 52.11 28.87
N PRO A 18 1.16 51.11 28.46
CA PRO A 18 1.81 51.10 27.16
C PRO A 18 1.03 50.39 26.04
N ARG A 19 1.44 50.70 24.81
CA ARG A 19 1.04 50.04 23.56
C ARG A 19 1.18 48.52 23.67
N ARG A 20 0.04 47.81 23.60
CA ARG A 20 0.03 46.36 23.32
C ARG A 20 0.31 46.10 21.85
N SER A 21 1.25 45.21 21.62
CA SER A 21 1.64 44.65 20.32
C SER A 21 0.45 43.97 19.64
N ARG A 22 0.25 44.30 18.36
CA ARG A 22 -0.55 43.51 17.41
C ARG A 22 0.02 42.09 17.38
N ARG A 23 -0.69 41.12 17.95
CA ARG A 23 -0.59 39.73 17.49
C ARG A 23 -1.41 39.65 16.22
N GLN A 24 -0.76 39.24 15.14
CA GLN A 24 -1.43 38.81 13.91
C GLN A 24 -2.16 37.52 14.24
N ASP A 25 -3.50 37.57 14.23
CA ASP A 25 -4.32 36.37 14.16
C ASP A 25 -4.08 35.74 12.78
N THR A 26 -3.35 34.63 12.75
CA THR A 26 -3.39 33.70 11.62
C THR A 26 -4.79 33.10 11.55
N PRO A 27 -5.48 33.16 10.41
CA PRO A 27 -6.79 32.53 10.30
C PRO A 27 -6.63 31.01 10.38
N ASP A 28 -7.35 30.38 11.32
CA ASP A 28 -7.51 28.93 11.39
C ASP A 28 -7.99 28.40 10.03
N ALA A 29 -7.26 27.42 9.50
CA ALA A 29 -7.52 26.77 8.22
C ALA A 29 -8.75 25.84 8.23
N ASP A 30 -9.60 25.93 9.26
CA ASP A 30 -10.79 25.11 9.45
C ASP A 30 -12.09 25.76 8.96
N ASN A 31 -12.01 26.94 8.36
CA ASN A 31 -13.19 27.67 7.88
C ASN A 31 -13.16 27.87 6.36
N ALA A 32 -13.24 26.77 5.61
CA ALA A 32 -13.63 26.81 4.20
C ALA A 32 -15.16 26.61 4.11
N PRO A 33 -15.90 27.48 3.41
CA PRO A 33 -17.35 27.36 3.31
C PRO A 33 -17.70 26.13 2.46
N THR A 34 -18.38 25.15 3.07
CA THR A 34 -18.98 24.05 2.30
C THR A 34 -20.28 24.58 1.72
N ALA A 35 -20.37 24.62 0.40
CA ALA A 35 -21.56 25.07 -0.31
C ALA A 35 -22.79 24.21 0.07
N GLU A 36 -23.79 24.84 0.68
CA GLU A 36 -25.17 24.33 0.66
C GLU A 36 -25.74 24.52 -0.75
N MET A 37 -26.22 23.46 -1.40
CA MET A 37 -27.13 23.49 -2.55
C MET A 37 -27.87 22.14 -2.69
N PRO A 38 -29.02 22.05 -3.38
CA PRO A 38 -30.37 22.31 -2.87
C PRO A 38 -31.20 21.01 -2.82
N ALA A 39 -32.38 21.06 -2.19
CA ALA A 39 -33.36 19.99 -2.26
C ALA A 39 -33.76 19.71 -3.72
N VAL A 40 -33.60 18.47 -4.17
CA VAL A 40 -34.02 18.01 -5.51
C VAL A 40 -35.50 17.61 -5.45
N PRO A 41 -36.36 18.07 -6.38
CA PRO A 41 -37.77 17.72 -6.35
C PRO A 41 -37.99 16.26 -6.80
N ALA A 42 -39.00 15.63 -6.21
CA ALA A 42 -39.47 14.32 -6.62
C ALA A 42 -40.00 14.38 -8.06
N GLY A 43 -39.42 13.58 -8.95
CA GLY A 43 -39.83 13.41 -10.34
C GLY A 43 -39.54 12.00 -10.80
N THR A 44 -40.62 11.26 -11.10
CA THR A 44 -40.69 9.88 -11.58
C THR A 44 -40.06 9.71 -12.98
N ASN A 45 -39.31 8.62 -13.19
CA ASN A 45 -39.53 7.63 -14.27
C ASN A 45 -38.38 6.60 -14.37
N GLY A 46 -38.74 5.31 -14.23
CA GLY A 46 -38.31 4.17 -15.07
C GLY A 46 -36.83 3.81 -15.21
N ASP A 47 -36.45 2.71 -14.55
CA ASP A 47 -35.39 1.75 -14.91
C ASP A 47 -34.01 2.27 -15.35
N ALA A 48 -33.09 2.34 -14.37
CA ALA A 48 -31.86 1.52 -14.32
C ALA A 48 -30.98 1.91 -13.11
N PRO A 49 -30.94 1.12 -12.01
CA PRO A 49 -30.02 1.41 -10.90
C PRO A 49 -29.10 0.21 -10.61
N GLU A 50 -27.84 0.23 -11.07
CA GLU A 50 -26.69 -0.35 -10.33
C GLU A 50 -25.35 -0.28 -11.09
N ALA A 51 -25.36 -0.42 -12.41
CA ALA A 51 -24.13 -0.65 -13.19
C ALA A 51 -23.22 0.58 -13.39
N VAL A 52 -23.62 1.77 -12.93
CA VAL A 52 -22.98 3.05 -13.29
C VAL A 52 -21.86 3.49 -12.33
N ARG A 53 -21.69 2.87 -11.14
CA ARG A 53 -20.73 3.38 -10.12
C ARG A 53 -19.35 2.72 -10.10
N ALA A 54 -19.16 1.54 -10.68
CA ALA A 54 -17.85 0.88 -10.69
C ALA A 54 -16.81 1.57 -11.60
N LYS A 55 -17.27 2.32 -12.63
CA LYS A 55 -16.38 3.02 -13.58
C LYS A 55 -15.78 4.34 -13.04
N SER A 56 -16.13 4.80 -11.84
CA SER A 56 -15.68 6.12 -11.34
C SER A 56 -14.62 6.06 -10.23
N ILE A 57 -14.18 4.86 -9.80
CA ILE A 57 -13.21 4.74 -8.71
C ILE A 57 -11.80 4.54 -9.30
N PRO A 58 -10.83 5.41 -8.99
CA PRO A 58 -9.45 5.22 -9.44
C PRO A 58 -8.86 3.89 -8.95
N GLU A 59 -8.05 3.21 -9.78
CA GLU A 59 -7.41 1.93 -9.41
C GLU A 59 -6.61 2.04 -8.10
N ALA A 60 -5.90 3.16 -7.90
CA ALA A 60 -5.17 3.42 -6.66
C ALA A 60 -6.09 3.48 -5.43
N ALA A 61 -7.34 3.93 -5.58
CA ALA A 61 -8.33 3.90 -4.51
C ALA A 61 -8.86 2.48 -4.29
N VAL A 62 -9.10 1.69 -5.35
CA VAL A 62 -9.48 0.27 -5.25
C VAL A 62 -8.46 -0.53 -4.42
N ALA A 63 -7.17 -0.35 -4.70
CA ALA A 63 -6.11 -1.00 -3.93
C ALA A 63 -6.14 -0.62 -2.44
N ARG A 64 -6.44 0.65 -2.11
CA ARG A 64 -6.57 1.12 -0.72
C ARG A 64 -7.85 0.63 -0.05
N LEU A 65 -8.96 0.53 -0.77
CA LEU A 65 -10.21 -0.05 -0.27
C LEU A 65 -9.98 -1.50 0.19
N ALA A 66 -9.20 -2.29 -0.54
CA ALA A 66 -8.83 -3.65 -0.11
C ALA A 66 -8.02 -3.66 1.20
N VAL A 67 -7.14 -2.67 1.41
CA VAL A 67 -6.41 -2.49 2.68
C VAL A 67 -7.36 -2.11 3.81
N TYR A 68 -8.31 -1.19 3.56
CA TYR A 68 -9.31 -0.78 4.55
C TYR A 68 -10.18 -1.95 4.96
N LEU A 69 -10.63 -2.76 4.00
CA LEU A 69 -11.41 -3.97 4.27
C LEU A 69 -10.65 -4.91 5.23
N ARG A 70 -9.37 -5.18 4.96
CA ARG A 70 -8.55 -6.02 5.85
C ARG A 70 -8.49 -5.49 7.28
N VAL A 71 -8.28 -4.18 7.45
CA VAL A 71 -8.21 -3.54 8.76
C VAL A 71 -9.56 -3.61 9.47
N LEU A 72 -10.64 -3.28 8.77
CA LEU A 72 -12.01 -3.31 9.29
C LEU A 72 -12.46 -4.72 9.67
N SER A 73 -12.13 -5.74 8.88
CA SER A 73 -12.41 -7.14 9.22
C SER A 73 -11.71 -7.52 10.53
N GLY A 74 -10.44 -7.14 10.71
CA GLY A 74 -9.71 -7.39 11.96
C GLY A 74 -10.31 -6.65 13.17
N MET A 75 -10.79 -5.41 12.98
CA MET A 75 -11.50 -4.66 14.01
C MET A 75 -12.86 -5.29 14.36
N SER A 76 -13.58 -5.77 13.34
CA SER A 76 -14.86 -6.46 13.51
C SER A 76 -14.70 -7.79 14.27
N GLU A 77 -13.65 -8.56 13.99
CA GLU A 77 -13.31 -9.79 14.74
C GLU A 77 -13.01 -9.51 16.22
N GLN A 78 -12.51 -8.30 16.53
CA GLN A 78 -12.27 -7.83 17.89
C GLN A 78 -13.52 -7.23 18.56
N GLY A 79 -14.67 -7.23 17.87
CA GLY A 79 -15.95 -6.73 18.38
C GLY A 79 -16.16 -5.23 18.25
N ALA A 80 -15.34 -4.51 17.47
CA ALA A 80 -15.54 -3.09 17.22
C ALA A 80 -16.78 -2.85 16.35
N THR A 81 -17.70 -2.02 16.83
CA THR A 81 -18.93 -1.63 16.10
C THR A 81 -18.78 -0.30 15.39
N THR A 82 -17.92 0.58 15.88
CA THR A 82 -17.65 1.90 15.27
C THR A 82 -16.17 2.18 15.20
N VAL A 83 -15.74 2.93 14.17
CA VAL A 83 -14.35 3.36 13.99
C VAL A 83 -14.30 4.80 13.48
N SER A 84 -13.40 5.62 14.02
CA SER A 84 -13.17 6.97 13.52
C SER A 84 -12.33 6.97 12.24
N SER A 85 -12.38 8.07 11.46
CA SER A 85 -11.50 8.22 10.29
C SER A 85 -10.03 8.26 10.66
N GLU A 86 -9.70 8.74 11.86
CA GLU A 86 -8.32 8.85 12.33
C GLU A 86 -7.77 7.46 12.65
N GLU A 87 -8.47 6.69 13.48
CA GLU A 87 -8.10 5.31 13.84
C GLU A 87 -7.96 4.43 12.59
N LEU A 88 -8.95 4.46 11.69
CA LEU A 88 -8.90 3.65 10.46
C LEU A 88 -7.74 4.09 9.56
N SER A 89 -7.48 5.40 9.45
CA SER A 89 -6.39 5.91 8.61
C SER A 89 -5.02 5.53 9.16
N GLN A 90 -4.84 5.57 10.48
CA GLN A 90 -3.62 5.17 11.15
C GLN A 90 -3.37 3.67 11.00
N ALA A 91 -4.38 2.85 11.26
CA ALA A 91 -4.29 1.40 11.12
C ALA A 91 -4.05 0.95 9.66
N ALA A 92 -4.60 1.68 8.69
CA ALA A 92 -4.37 1.42 7.26
C ALA A 92 -3.10 2.08 6.70
N GLY A 93 -2.37 2.87 7.49
CA GLY A 93 -1.14 3.55 7.06
C GLY A 93 -1.37 4.63 5.97
N VAL A 94 -2.53 5.29 5.97
CA VAL A 94 -2.90 6.31 4.99
C VAL A 94 -3.22 7.65 5.69
N ASN A 95 -3.12 8.76 4.95
CA ASN A 95 -3.56 10.05 5.46
C ASN A 95 -5.11 10.08 5.57
N SER A 96 -5.66 10.61 6.68
CA SER A 96 -7.10 10.67 6.93
C SER A 96 -7.90 11.46 5.89
N ALA A 97 -7.30 12.47 5.25
CA ALA A 97 -7.92 13.19 4.14
C ALA A 97 -8.04 12.31 2.87
N LYS A 98 -7.01 11.50 2.58
CA LYS A 98 -7.08 10.51 1.48
C LYS A 98 -8.13 9.45 1.78
N LEU A 99 -8.15 8.92 3.00
CA LEU A 99 -9.16 7.96 3.42
C LEU A 99 -10.57 8.50 3.24
N ARG A 100 -10.87 9.71 3.74
CA ARG A 100 -12.19 10.33 3.58
C ARG A 100 -12.57 10.50 2.11
N LYS A 101 -11.63 10.89 1.27
CA LYS A 101 -11.83 10.97 -0.18
C LYS A 101 -12.14 9.61 -0.79
N ASP A 102 -11.43 8.56 -0.39
CA ASP A 102 -11.67 7.21 -0.90
C ASP A 102 -13.03 6.65 -0.45
N LEU A 103 -13.39 6.87 0.83
CA LEU A 103 -14.69 6.45 1.34
C LEU A 103 -15.86 7.23 0.73
N SER A 104 -15.65 8.47 0.28
CA SER A 104 -16.69 9.25 -0.41
C SER A 104 -17.16 8.61 -1.73
N TYR A 105 -16.34 7.74 -2.36
CA TYR A 105 -16.78 6.98 -3.53
C TYR A 105 -17.81 5.90 -3.19
N LEU A 106 -17.82 5.42 -1.95
CA LEU A 106 -18.81 4.45 -1.47
C LEU A 106 -20.17 5.14 -1.29
N GLY A 107 -20.15 6.43 -0.91
CA GLY A 107 -21.30 7.28 -0.64
C GLY A 107 -21.08 8.11 0.62
N SER A 108 -22.11 8.82 1.08
CA SER A 108 -22.06 9.55 2.36
C SER A 108 -22.28 8.58 3.51
N TYR A 109 -21.18 8.11 4.10
CA TYR A 109 -21.21 7.25 5.28
C TYR A 109 -20.33 7.85 6.37
N GLY A 110 -20.79 7.72 7.61
CA GLY A 110 -20.14 8.30 8.78
C GLY A 110 -20.93 9.47 9.35
N THR A 111 -21.06 9.48 10.67
CA THR A 111 -21.71 10.57 11.40
C THR A 111 -20.63 11.44 12.02
N ARG A 112 -20.71 12.76 11.81
CA ARG A 112 -19.75 13.72 12.38
C ARG A 112 -19.70 13.53 13.90
N GLY A 113 -18.51 13.28 14.43
CA GLY A 113 -18.28 13.05 15.86
C GLY A 113 -18.52 11.62 16.35
N VAL A 114 -18.99 10.70 15.51
CA VAL A 114 -19.22 9.28 15.86
C VAL A 114 -18.33 8.33 15.05
N GLY A 115 -18.02 8.67 13.80
CA GLY A 115 -17.25 7.82 12.89
C GLY A 115 -18.13 6.93 12.03
N TYR A 116 -17.58 5.80 11.57
CA TYR A 116 -18.22 4.84 10.67
C TYR A 116 -18.66 3.61 11.47
N GLU A 117 -19.83 3.07 11.13
CA GLU A 117 -20.22 1.75 11.63
C GLU A 117 -19.45 0.68 10.83
N VAL A 118 -18.76 -0.21 11.55
CA VAL A 118 -17.79 -1.14 10.98
C VAL A 118 -18.47 -2.14 10.06
N GLY A 119 -19.59 -2.73 10.48
CA GLY A 119 -20.31 -3.74 9.69
C GLY A 119 -20.81 -3.20 8.34
N VAL A 120 -21.45 -2.04 8.36
CA VAL A 120 -21.93 -1.32 7.18
C VAL A 120 -20.77 -0.99 6.26
N LEU A 121 -19.66 -0.46 6.79
CA LEU A 121 -18.52 -0.08 5.96
C LEU A 121 -17.86 -1.30 5.31
N VAL A 122 -17.71 -2.41 6.04
CA VAL A 122 -17.24 -3.70 5.51
C VAL A 122 -18.12 -4.13 4.34
N SER A 123 -19.44 -4.23 4.52
CA SER A 123 -20.36 -4.69 3.47
C SER A 123 -20.36 -3.79 2.23
N GLN A 124 -20.21 -2.47 2.41
CA GLN A 124 -20.12 -1.55 1.26
C GLN A 124 -18.82 -1.72 0.48
N ILE A 125 -17.70 -1.86 1.19
CA ILE A 125 -16.41 -2.09 0.54
C ILE A 125 -16.40 -3.44 -0.18
N GLU A 126 -16.94 -4.50 0.44
CA GLU A 126 -17.09 -5.82 -0.20
C GLU A 126 -17.92 -5.73 -1.48
N ARG A 127 -19.06 -5.02 -1.45
CA ARG A 127 -19.90 -4.81 -2.64
C ARG A 127 -19.15 -4.11 -3.77
N ILE A 128 -18.40 -3.05 -3.44
CA ILE A 128 -17.66 -2.27 -4.44
C ILE A 128 -16.46 -3.03 -5.00
N LEU A 129 -15.81 -3.86 -4.18
CA LEU A 129 -14.74 -4.76 -4.63
C LEU A 129 -15.27 -6.02 -5.32
N GLY A 130 -16.60 -6.19 -5.42
CA GLY A 130 -17.22 -7.36 -6.06
C GLY A 130 -17.05 -8.65 -5.26
N LEU A 131 -16.86 -8.57 -3.95
CA LEU A 131 -16.66 -9.69 -3.01
C LEU A 131 -17.98 -10.25 -2.45
N THR A 132 -19.14 -9.76 -2.93
CA THR A 132 -20.46 -10.33 -2.60
C THR A 132 -20.68 -11.73 -3.17
N ARG A 133 -19.81 -12.16 -4.08
CA ARG A 133 -19.72 -13.53 -4.58
C ARG A 133 -18.30 -14.05 -4.37
N GLN A 134 -18.18 -15.37 -4.19
CA GLN A 134 -16.87 -16.01 -4.16
C GLN A 134 -16.27 -16.05 -5.56
N HIS A 135 -14.98 -15.74 -5.65
CA HIS A 135 -14.16 -15.88 -6.86
C HIS A 135 -13.26 -17.09 -6.69
N LYS A 136 -13.64 -18.20 -7.33
CA LYS A 136 -12.91 -19.46 -7.21
C LYS A 136 -11.56 -19.35 -7.90
N VAL A 137 -10.52 -19.81 -7.21
CA VAL A 137 -9.12 -19.69 -7.61
C VAL A 137 -8.56 -21.04 -8.04
N ALA A 138 -7.86 -21.05 -9.17
CA ALA A 138 -6.96 -22.15 -9.56
C ALA A 138 -5.50 -21.74 -9.35
N VAL A 139 -4.69 -22.63 -8.80
CA VAL A 139 -3.23 -22.43 -8.69
C VAL A 139 -2.52 -23.41 -9.62
N VAL A 140 -1.65 -22.88 -10.49
CA VAL A 140 -0.88 -23.68 -11.45
C VAL A 140 0.62 -23.55 -11.14
N GLY A 141 1.28 -24.69 -10.99
CA GLY A 141 2.67 -24.80 -10.54
C GLY A 141 2.74 -24.95 -9.03
N ILE A 142 2.71 -26.19 -8.55
CA ILE A 142 2.76 -26.60 -7.14
C ILE A 142 4.21 -26.87 -6.72
N GLY A 143 5.10 -25.89 -7.01
CA GLY A 143 6.42 -25.80 -6.39
C GLY A 143 6.34 -25.13 -5.02
N ASN A 144 7.47 -24.61 -4.50
CA ASN A 144 7.51 -23.95 -3.18
C ASN A 144 6.45 -22.84 -3.02
N LEU A 145 6.32 -21.95 -4.02
CA LEU A 145 5.34 -20.87 -3.99
C LEU A 145 3.91 -21.39 -4.14
N GLY A 146 3.66 -22.31 -5.07
CA GLY A 146 2.34 -22.89 -5.28
C GLY A 146 1.82 -23.62 -4.05
N HIS A 147 2.68 -24.41 -3.38
CA HIS A 147 2.35 -25.04 -2.10
C HIS A 147 2.00 -24.02 -1.02
N ALA A 148 2.76 -22.93 -0.90
CA ALA A 148 2.47 -21.88 0.07
C ALA A 148 1.12 -21.20 -0.21
N LEU A 149 0.81 -20.92 -1.48
CA LEU A 149 -0.45 -20.31 -1.90
C LEU A 149 -1.65 -21.25 -1.69
N ALA A 150 -1.49 -22.54 -2.02
CA ALA A 150 -2.54 -23.55 -1.85
C ALA A 150 -2.93 -23.77 -0.38
N ASN A 151 -1.96 -23.65 0.54
CA ASN A 151 -2.19 -23.79 1.98
C ASN A 151 -2.52 -22.47 2.68
N TYR A 152 -2.65 -21.36 1.95
CA TYR A 152 -2.93 -20.07 2.57
C TYR A 152 -4.41 -19.94 2.98
N GLY A 153 -4.69 -20.21 4.25
CA GLY A 153 -6.04 -20.14 4.83
C GLY A 153 -6.69 -18.75 4.81
N GLY A 154 -5.96 -17.69 4.43
CA GLY A 154 -6.50 -16.34 4.33
C GLY A 154 -7.28 -16.05 3.05
N PHE A 155 -7.24 -16.92 2.02
CA PHE A 155 -7.99 -16.69 0.79
C PHE A 155 -9.50 -17.00 0.90
N PRO A 156 -9.94 -18.16 1.45
CA PRO A 156 -11.36 -18.48 1.54
C PRO A 156 -12.16 -17.43 2.34
N GLY A 157 -11.62 -16.99 3.48
CA GLY A 157 -12.24 -15.95 4.31
C GLY A 157 -12.30 -14.56 3.67
N ARG A 158 -11.61 -14.35 2.55
CA ARG A 158 -11.63 -13.11 1.77
C ARG A 158 -12.41 -13.23 0.46
N GLY A 159 -13.18 -14.31 0.29
CA GLY A 159 -13.99 -14.55 -0.91
C GLY A 159 -13.21 -15.19 -2.06
N PHE A 160 -12.03 -15.76 -1.81
CA PHE A 160 -11.17 -16.36 -2.83
C PHE A 160 -10.87 -17.84 -2.54
N PRO A 161 -11.86 -18.74 -2.46
CA PRO A 161 -11.59 -20.15 -2.20
C PRO A 161 -10.69 -20.73 -3.30
N VAL A 162 -9.60 -21.39 -2.90
CA VAL A 162 -8.80 -22.21 -3.82
C VAL A 162 -9.59 -23.48 -4.08
N GLU A 163 -9.81 -23.80 -5.34
CA GLU A 163 -10.74 -24.87 -5.75
C GLU A 163 -10.10 -25.82 -6.77
N ALA A 164 -8.94 -25.50 -7.32
CA ALA A 164 -8.22 -26.36 -8.24
C ALA A 164 -6.71 -26.13 -8.15
N LEU A 165 -5.94 -27.21 -8.22
CA LEU A 165 -4.49 -27.21 -8.23
C LEU A 165 -3.99 -27.97 -9.45
N PHE A 166 -2.98 -27.46 -10.12
CA PHE A 166 -2.45 -28.06 -11.35
C PHE A 166 -0.93 -28.09 -11.37
N ASP A 167 -0.37 -29.20 -11.84
CA ASP A 167 1.07 -29.35 -12.12
C ASP A 167 1.33 -30.23 -13.35
N LEU A 168 2.58 -30.25 -13.82
CA LEU A 168 3.09 -31.19 -14.82
C LEU A 168 3.69 -32.43 -14.17
N ASP A 169 4.24 -32.30 -12.96
CA ASP A 169 5.00 -33.35 -12.30
C ASP A 169 4.09 -34.56 -12.00
N PRO A 170 4.34 -35.72 -12.63
CA PRO A 170 3.57 -36.94 -12.40
C PRO A 170 3.53 -37.37 -10.93
N ASP A 171 4.58 -37.07 -10.17
CA ASP A 171 4.69 -37.45 -8.75
C ASP A 171 3.77 -36.59 -7.87
N LEU A 172 3.37 -35.41 -8.33
CA LEU A 172 2.40 -34.55 -7.63
C LEU A 172 0.96 -34.88 -7.99
N ILE A 173 0.69 -35.49 -9.14
CA ILE A 173 -0.68 -35.73 -9.60
C ILE A 173 -1.43 -36.65 -8.63
N GLY A 174 -2.60 -36.19 -8.19
CA GLY A 174 -3.44 -36.86 -7.19
C GLY A 174 -3.02 -36.62 -5.74
N VAL A 175 -1.83 -36.08 -5.49
CA VAL A 175 -1.39 -35.74 -4.12
C VAL A 175 -2.25 -34.61 -3.57
N PRO A 176 -2.83 -34.75 -2.36
CA PRO A 176 -3.62 -33.69 -1.76
C PRO A 176 -2.71 -32.60 -1.19
N VAL A 177 -2.94 -31.35 -1.60
CA VAL A 177 -2.30 -30.16 -1.05
C VAL A 177 -3.41 -29.22 -0.58
N GLY A 178 -3.36 -28.80 0.69
CA GLY A 178 -4.45 -28.01 1.28
C GLY A 178 -5.81 -28.71 1.25
N GLY A 179 -5.84 -30.04 1.16
CA GLY A 179 -7.07 -30.84 1.03
C GLY A 179 -7.60 -30.99 -0.40
N LEU A 180 -6.92 -30.44 -1.41
CA LEU A 180 -7.31 -30.55 -2.82
C LEU A 180 -6.32 -31.42 -3.61
N PRO A 181 -6.79 -32.34 -4.46
CA PRO A 181 -5.90 -33.12 -5.31
C PRO A 181 -5.29 -32.25 -6.41
N VAL A 182 -4.01 -32.42 -6.67
CA VAL A 182 -3.35 -31.82 -7.83
C VAL A 182 -3.76 -32.56 -9.10
N SER A 183 -4.24 -31.83 -10.09
CA SER A 183 -4.63 -32.35 -11.42
C SER A 183 -3.53 -32.06 -12.44
N HIS A 184 -3.53 -32.78 -13.56
CA HIS A 184 -2.57 -32.52 -14.63
C HIS A 184 -2.88 -31.19 -15.33
N MET A 185 -1.85 -30.47 -15.80
CA MET A 185 -2.06 -29.19 -16.49
C MET A 185 -2.93 -29.28 -17.76
N ASP A 186 -3.03 -30.46 -18.36
CA ASP A 186 -3.90 -30.69 -19.52
C ASP A 186 -5.39 -30.63 -19.17
N ASP A 187 -5.74 -30.85 -17.91
CA ASP A 187 -7.11 -30.75 -17.43
C ASP A 187 -7.55 -29.32 -17.13
N ILE A 188 -6.66 -28.32 -17.21
CA ILE A 188 -6.96 -26.92 -16.87
C ILE A 188 -8.24 -26.43 -17.58
N PRO A 189 -8.39 -26.51 -18.92
CA PRO A 189 -9.56 -25.94 -19.57
C PRO A 189 -10.87 -26.58 -19.09
N ARG A 190 -10.87 -27.91 -18.93
CA ARG A 190 -12.03 -28.68 -18.51
C ARG A 190 -12.41 -28.38 -17.06
N ILE A 191 -11.46 -28.50 -16.13
CA ILE A 191 -11.70 -28.31 -14.70
C ILE A 191 -12.05 -26.86 -14.38
N CYS A 192 -11.41 -25.89 -15.03
CA CYS A 192 -11.74 -24.47 -14.83
C CYS A 192 -13.19 -24.17 -15.25
N ALA A 193 -13.63 -24.69 -16.40
CA ALA A 193 -14.99 -24.52 -16.87
C ALA A 193 -16.01 -25.22 -15.95
N GLU A 194 -15.78 -26.48 -15.60
CA GLU A 194 -16.67 -27.27 -14.73
C GLU A 194 -16.84 -26.64 -13.34
N ARG A 195 -15.75 -26.14 -12.75
CA ARG A 195 -15.77 -25.57 -11.40
C ARG A 195 -16.16 -24.09 -11.37
N GLY A 196 -16.20 -23.42 -12.53
CA GLY A 196 -16.45 -21.98 -12.63
C GLY A 196 -15.32 -21.16 -12.01
N ILE A 197 -14.07 -21.51 -12.32
CA ILE A 197 -12.89 -20.77 -11.87
C ILE A 197 -12.86 -19.41 -12.56
N SER A 198 -12.83 -18.33 -11.78
CA SER A 198 -12.76 -16.96 -12.31
C SER A 198 -11.34 -16.39 -12.29
N ILE A 199 -10.48 -16.88 -11.38
CA ILE A 199 -9.12 -16.38 -11.18
C ILE A 199 -8.10 -17.53 -11.30
N GLY A 200 -7.09 -17.34 -12.14
CA GLY A 200 -5.94 -18.23 -12.26
C GLY A 200 -4.67 -17.64 -11.65
N VAL A 201 -3.94 -18.41 -10.86
CA VAL A 201 -2.64 -18.02 -10.30
C VAL A 201 -1.55 -18.83 -11.00
N ILE A 202 -0.60 -18.14 -11.62
CA ILE A 202 0.52 -18.77 -12.32
C ILE A 202 1.77 -18.64 -11.44
N ALA A 203 2.21 -19.77 -10.89
CA ALA A 203 3.41 -19.92 -10.07
C ALA A 203 4.43 -20.88 -10.72
N THR A 204 4.42 -20.94 -12.05
CA THR A 204 5.32 -21.81 -12.85
C THR A 204 6.61 -21.11 -13.24
N PRO A 205 7.63 -21.86 -13.73
CA PRO A 205 8.77 -21.28 -14.42
C PRO A 205 8.35 -20.42 -15.63
N PRO A 206 9.17 -19.44 -16.05
CA PRO A 206 8.85 -18.53 -17.16
C PRO A 206 8.53 -19.24 -18.48
N THR A 207 9.23 -20.34 -18.76
CA THR A 207 9.09 -21.12 -19.99
C THR A 207 7.71 -21.78 -20.15
N ALA A 208 7.03 -22.06 -19.04
CA ALA A 208 5.70 -22.69 -19.04
C ALA A 208 4.55 -21.68 -18.92
N ALA A 209 4.83 -20.45 -18.46
CA ALA A 209 3.81 -19.51 -18.02
C ALA A 209 2.80 -19.12 -19.13
N GLN A 210 3.26 -18.92 -20.37
CA GLN A 210 2.36 -18.57 -21.49
C GLN A 210 1.40 -19.73 -21.83
N SER A 211 1.92 -20.97 -21.93
CA SER A 211 1.09 -22.15 -22.22
C SER A 211 0.02 -22.35 -21.14
N VAL A 212 0.37 -22.15 -19.87
CA VAL A 212 -0.58 -22.17 -18.75
C VAL A 212 -1.63 -21.07 -18.87
N CYS A 213 -1.20 -19.84 -19.19
CA CYS A 213 -2.09 -18.71 -19.40
C CYS A 213 -3.12 -19.02 -20.49
N ASP A 214 -2.68 -19.52 -21.64
CA ASP A 214 -3.56 -19.86 -22.77
C ASP A 214 -4.60 -20.91 -22.37
N ARG A 215 -4.21 -21.92 -21.59
CA ARG A 215 -5.10 -22.96 -21.08
C ARG A 215 -6.12 -22.43 -20.07
N LEU A 216 -5.70 -21.54 -19.17
CA LEU A 216 -6.61 -20.88 -18.21
C LEU A 216 -7.66 -20.05 -18.96
N VAL A 217 -7.23 -19.28 -19.96
CA VAL A 217 -8.13 -18.48 -20.82
C VAL A 217 -9.10 -19.40 -21.57
N ALA A 218 -8.62 -20.52 -22.14
CA ALA A 218 -9.48 -21.51 -22.79
C ALA A 218 -10.50 -22.15 -21.83
N GLY A 219 -10.17 -22.23 -20.54
CA GLY A 219 -11.06 -22.68 -19.46
C GLY A 219 -12.05 -21.62 -18.95
N GLY A 220 -12.06 -20.42 -19.53
CA GLY A 220 -12.98 -19.34 -19.16
C GLY A 220 -12.53 -18.46 -18.00
N VAL A 221 -11.28 -18.58 -17.55
CA VAL A 221 -10.69 -17.69 -16.53
C VAL A 221 -10.61 -16.26 -17.06
N GLN A 222 -10.99 -15.27 -16.23
CA GLN A 222 -11.07 -13.87 -16.63
C GLN A 222 -9.93 -13.02 -16.06
N CYS A 223 -9.39 -13.43 -14.91
CA CYS A 223 -8.32 -12.71 -14.22
C CYS A 223 -7.15 -13.64 -13.93
N ILE A 224 -5.93 -13.15 -14.13
CA ILE A 224 -4.70 -13.92 -13.91
C ILE A 224 -3.79 -13.16 -12.96
N LEU A 225 -3.38 -13.82 -11.88
CA LEU A 225 -2.31 -13.37 -10.99
C LEU A 225 -1.01 -14.07 -11.38
N ASN A 226 -0.08 -13.32 -12.00
CA ASN A 226 1.15 -13.88 -12.56
C ASN A 226 2.35 -13.62 -11.64
N PHE A 227 2.93 -14.68 -11.09
CA PHE A 227 4.20 -14.64 -10.36
C PHE A 227 5.42 -15.00 -11.23
N ALA A 228 5.20 -15.52 -12.44
CA ALA A 228 6.31 -15.81 -13.34
C ALA A 228 6.95 -14.49 -13.82
N PRO A 229 8.29 -14.38 -13.85
CA PRO A 229 9.00 -13.17 -14.27
C PRO A 229 9.01 -13.01 -15.81
N VAL A 230 7.83 -13.02 -16.42
CA VAL A 230 7.60 -12.85 -17.85
C VAL A 230 6.31 -12.06 -18.09
N VAL A 231 6.26 -11.34 -19.20
CA VAL A 231 5.03 -10.66 -19.65
C VAL A 231 4.20 -11.65 -20.46
N LEU A 232 2.96 -11.88 -20.02
CA LEU A 232 2.02 -12.76 -20.70
C LEU A 232 1.31 -12.01 -21.83
N GLN A 233 1.09 -12.70 -22.94
CA GLN A 233 0.24 -12.25 -24.02
C GLN A 233 -1.18 -12.74 -23.76
N VAL A 234 -2.14 -11.82 -23.65
CA VAL A 234 -3.54 -12.15 -23.35
C VAL A 234 -4.51 -11.38 -24.24
N PRO A 235 -5.71 -11.93 -24.49
CA PRO A 235 -6.79 -11.17 -25.10
C PRO A 235 -7.21 -9.95 -24.27
N ALA A 236 -7.78 -8.93 -24.91
CA ALA A 236 -8.15 -7.67 -24.25
C ALA A 236 -9.21 -7.79 -23.14
N HIS A 237 -9.96 -8.90 -23.08
CA HIS A 237 -10.96 -9.16 -22.04
C HIS A 237 -10.38 -9.85 -20.80
N ILE A 238 -9.10 -10.19 -20.81
CA ILE A 238 -8.40 -10.86 -19.71
C ILE A 238 -7.59 -9.82 -18.94
N GLU A 239 -7.78 -9.78 -17.62
CA GLU A 239 -7.01 -8.92 -16.74
C GLU A 239 -5.82 -9.69 -16.16
N VAL A 240 -4.61 -9.13 -16.28
CA VAL A 240 -3.40 -9.75 -15.74
C VAL A 240 -2.76 -8.82 -14.71
N ARG A 241 -2.59 -9.32 -13.48
CA ARG A 241 -1.84 -8.64 -12.43
C ARG A 241 -0.52 -9.36 -12.19
N LYS A 242 0.60 -8.67 -12.44
CA LYS A 242 1.94 -9.18 -12.16
C LYS A 242 2.28 -8.98 -10.68
N VAL A 243 2.90 -9.98 -10.05
CA VAL A 243 3.53 -9.87 -8.73
C VAL A 243 5.01 -10.16 -8.87
N ASP A 244 5.84 -9.19 -8.52
CA ASP A 244 7.30 -9.30 -8.58
C ASP A 244 7.90 -8.92 -7.23
N LEU A 245 8.04 -9.92 -6.35
CA LEU A 245 8.54 -9.71 -4.99
C LEU A 245 9.96 -9.11 -4.97
N ALA A 246 10.77 -9.39 -6.00
CA ALA A 246 12.12 -8.85 -6.09
C ALA A 246 12.10 -7.33 -6.38
N VAL A 247 11.22 -6.89 -7.28
CA VAL A 247 11.01 -5.45 -7.55
C VAL A 247 10.54 -4.72 -6.29
N GLU A 248 9.63 -5.31 -5.51
CA GLU A 248 9.18 -4.72 -4.24
C GLU A 248 10.35 -4.55 -3.25
N LEU A 249 11.22 -5.56 -3.13
CA LEU A 249 12.42 -5.45 -2.28
C LEU A 249 13.42 -4.40 -2.79
N GLN A 250 13.56 -4.22 -4.10
CA GLN A 250 14.41 -3.17 -4.68
C GLN A 250 13.88 -1.76 -4.35
N ILE A 251 12.56 -1.57 -4.38
CA ILE A 251 11.92 -0.32 -3.96
C ILE A 251 12.21 -0.04 -2.48
N LEU A 252 12.12 -1.05 -1.62
CA LEU A 252 12.47 -0.91 -0.21
C LEU A 252 13.96 -0.58 -0.01
N SER A 253 14.86 -1.19 -0.77
CA SER A 253 16.29 -0.90 -0.75
C SER A 253 16.59 0.56 -1.09
N PHE A 254 15.89 1.15 -2.07
CA PHE A 254 16.00 2.58 -2.40
C PHE A 254 15.63 3.48 -1.21
N HIS A 255 14.59 3.14 -0.45
CA HIS A 255 14.20 3.91 0.73
C HIS A 255 15.21 3.79 1.87
N VAL A 256 15.82 2.61 2.06
CA VAL A 256 16.91 2.42 3.02
C VAL A 256 18.11 3.30 2.66
N ALA A 257 18.54 3.27 1.39
CA ALA A 257 19.65 4.09 0.91
C ALA A 257 19.39 5.60 1.10
N ARG A 258 18.19 6.09 0.74
CA ARG A 258 17.84 7.51 0.91
C ARG A 258 17.80 7.97 2.37
N ARG A 259 17.39 7.10 3.29
CA ARG A 259 17.43 7.42 4.73
C ARG A 259 18.87 7.53 5.22
N ALA A 260 19.74 6.61 4.81
CA ALA A 260 21.16 6.65 5.14
C ALA A 260 21.85 7.92 4.60
N ASP A 261 21.54 8.34 3.37
CA ASP A 261 22.08 9.56 2.78
C ASP A 261 21.59 10.85 3.48
N SER A 262 20.38 10.81 4.05
CA SER A 262 19.80 11.94 4.79
C SER A 262 20.34 12.05 6.23
N GLU A 263 20.92 10.96 6.76
CA GLU A 263 21.50 10.87 8.10
C GLU A 263 23.03 11.07 8.12
N ALA A 264 23.67 11.21 6.95
CA ALA A 264 25.09 11.55 6.87
C ALA A 264 25.33 12.99 7.37
N PRO A 265 26.14 13.22 8.42
CA PRO A 265 26.37 14.55 8.95
C PRO A 265 27.14 15.41 7.94
N ALA A 266 26.69 16.65 7.77
CA ALA A 266 27.42 17.72 7.08
C ALA A 266 28.73 18.04 7.82
N ALA A 267 29.76 17.21 7.63
CA ALA A 267 31.10 17.48 8.10
C ALA A 267 31.93 18.05 6.95
N GLY A 268 32.24 19.35 7.02
CA GLY A 268 33.36 19.93 6.28
C GLY A 268 33.10 21.25 5.55
N ASN A 269 32.49 22.25 6.18
CA ASN A 269 32.74 23.64 5.78
C ASN A 269 33.15 24.46 7.01
N GLN A 270 34.43 24.39 7.38
CA GLN A 270 35.07 25.42 8.19
C GLN A 270 35.99 26.23 7.27
N GLY A 271 35.48 27.40 6.88
CA GLY A 271 36.27 28.46 6.29
C GLY A 271 37.27 29.01 7.30
N ASN A 272 38.54 28.94 6.92
CA ASN A 272 39.57 29.97 7.05
C ASN A 272 39.32 31.15 8.02
N SER A 273 40.18 31.27 9.05
CA SER A 273 40.66 32.58 9.53
C SER A 273 42.02 32.48 10.26
N GLY A 274 43.07 33.06 9.67
CA GLY A 274 43.98 33.94 10.42
C GLY A 274 45.41 33.48 10.77
N LEU A 275 46.37 34.00 9.99
CA LEU A 275 47.65 34.64 10.37
C LEU A 275 48.79 33.90 11.13
N SER A 276 49.86 33.65 10.36
CA SER A 276 51.28 34.03 10.56
C SER A 276 51.88 34.29 11.96
N THR A 277 52.93 33.51 12.30
CA THR A 277 54.32 33.91 12.66
C THR A 277 55.09 32.61 12.95
N GLY A 278 56.16 32.22 12.25
CA GLY A 278 57.52 32.74 12.42
C GLY A 278 58.36 31.77 13.28
N GLY A 279 59.35 31.07 12.70
CA GLY A 279 60.35 30.32 13.48
C GLY A 279 60.93 29.06 12.82
N SER A 280 62.03 29.23 12.06
CA SER A 280 63.11 28.23 11.92
C SER A 280 63.89 28.12 13.25
N PRO A 281 64.68 27.06 13.57
CA PRO A 281 65.60 26.39 12.64
C PRO A 281 65.95 24.89 12.85
N ALA A 282 66.75 24.39 11.89
CA ALA A 282 67.90 23.48 12.02
C ALA A 282 67.74 21.94 11.97
N GLN A 283 68.42 21.38 10.94
CA GLN A 283 69.36 20.22 10.91
C GLN A 283 68.86 18.88 11.50
N ASN A 284 69.04 17.70 10.90
CA ASN A 284 70.24 17.15 10.26
C ASN A 284 69.91 15.76 9.68
N GLY A 285 70.75 15.20 8.79
CA GLY A 285 70.99 13.75 8.79
C GLY A 285 70.47 12.89 7.63
N LYS A 286 71.25 12.87 6.54
CA LYS A 286 71.65 11.73 5.69
C LYS A 286 70.94 10.37 5.88
N GLY A 287 70.58 9.75 4.74
CA GLY A 287 70.83 8.32 4.54
C GLY A 287 69.87 7.58 3.61
N ARG A 288 70.36 7.26 2.40
CA ARG A 288 70.32 5.96 1.66
C ARG A 288 69.05 5.09 1.77
N ARG A 289 68.59 4.32 0.78
CA ARG A 289 68.91 4.00 -0.63
C ARG A 289 67.85 2.95 -1.02
N ASN A 290 67.48 2.97 -2.30
CA ASN A 290 67.14 1.83 -3.17
C ASN A 290 65.87 0.99 -2.91
N GLY A 291 65.15 0.70 -4.00
CA GLY A 291 64.46 -0.58 -4.14
C GLY A 291 63.25 -0.66 -5.08
N THR A 292 63.23 0.02 -6.22
CA THR A 292 62.25 -0.27 -7.29
C THR A 292 62.89 -1.15 -8.37
N GLY A 293 62.29 -2.30 -8.66
CA GLY A 293 62.58 -3.11 -9.83
C GLY A 293 62.01 -4.54 -9.73
N PRO A 294 61.58 -5.14 -10.85
CA PRO A 294 60.25 -5.73 -10.94
C PRO A 294 60.25 -7.21 -11.40
N ASP A 295 59.04 -7.69 -11.68
CA ASP A 295 58.71 -8.68 -12.72
C ASP A 295 58.69 -10.17 -12.33
N GLY A 296 57.75 -10.90 -12.96
CA GLY A 296 57.64 -12.35 -12.84
C GLY A 296 56.22 -12.89 -13.01
N GLY A 297 55.73 -12.92 -14.24
CA GLY A 297 54.55 -13.71 -14.61
C GLY A 297 54.79 -15.23 -14.59
N ARG A 298 53.68 -15.98 -14.58
CA ARG A 298 53.43 -17.40 -14.95
C ARG A 298 52.30 -17.94 -14.06
N GLU A 299 51.51 -18.95 -14.36
CA GLU A 299 51.10 -19.67 -15.57
C GLU A 299 50.06 -20.69 -15.05
N MET A 300 49.04 -20.92 -15.87
CA MET A 300 48.01 -21.95 -15.85
C MET A 300 48.44 -23.33 -15.31
N VAL A 301 47.65 -23.94 -14.40
CA VAL A 301 47.51 -25.41 -14.29
C VAL A 301 46.08 -25.80 -13.89
N VAL A 302 45.48 -26.61 -14.76
CA VAL A 302 44.29 -27.44 -14.57
C VAL A 302 44.71 -28.72 -13.83
N ARG A 303 43.90 -29.23 -12.88
CA ARG A 303 43.52 -30.66 -12.80
C ARG A 303 42.60 -31.01 -11.62
N SER A 304 41.61 -31.82 -11.98
CA SER A 304 40.85 -32.84 -11.23
C SER A 304 39.88 -32.39 -10.15
#